data_AF-A0A9E2GH39-F1
#
_entry.id   AF-A0A9E2GH39-F1
#
_cell.length_a   1.000
_cell.length_b   1.000
_cell.length_c   1.000
_cell.angle_alpha   90.00
_cell.angle_beta   90.00
_cell.angle_gamma   90.00
#
_symmetry.space_group_name_H-M   'P 1'
#
loop_
_entity.id
_entity.type
_entity.pdbx_description
1 polymer ?
#
loop_
_entity_poly.entity_id
_entity_poly.type
_entity_poly.pdbx_seq_one_letter_code
_entity_poly.pdbx_strand_id
1 'polypeptide(L)'
;MKKLIALVFSAVVGTLFLSGCSWKLSDRLSIGQEDYHVSSEVKGNYVWGGAMTLAWQELGENIIKEDIKLDTDNEKALAMAEKFNQEKFSRSDMDEKSYYIKSGYGSETVSTINKEVKEKFPSKSFADLSIPLGARDIISYAYFLKEVAYPTEFKKGESVFNDTKVWGFSTSDSDQRENVNIMKYWNDDKFIISLKLKEEDDEIVLVKGLDMNNPIEAIEKINEYSDAEQAMGAEDIFRMPDLHLDYQRDYEEMKNIQFANTGFTDYQIAEMYEKIKFDMDYAGARVESEAVIGVSKGVLAKKKKYKKLILDKPFWLFMK
;
A
#
# COMPACT_ATOMS: atom_id res chain seq x y z
N MET A 1 -14.55 10.60 10.31
CA MET A 1 -14.02 9.36 9.72
C MET A 1 -12.90 9.75 8.78
N LYS A 2 -11.63 9.44 9.11
CA LYS A 2 -10.52 9.51 8.13
C LYS A 2 -10.76 8.42 7.06
N LYS A 3 -10.44 8.64 5.78
CA LYS A 3 -10.57 7.60 4.75
C LYS A 3 -9.53 6.48 4.98
N LEU A 4 -9.78 5.30 4.39
CA LEU A 4 -8.83 4.19 4.38
C LEU A 4 -7.71 4.47 3.36
N ILE A 5 -6.47 4.15 3.71
CA ILE A 5 -5.31 4.18 2.79
C ILE A 5 -4.93 2.72 2.45
N ALA A 6 -4.69 2.45 1.16
CA ALA A 6 -4.35 1.11 0.67
C ALA A 6 -2.84 0.93 0.50
N LEU A 7 -2.33 -0.28 0.76
CA LEU A 7 -0.91 -0.60 0.51
C LEU A 7 -0.77 -2.11 0.23
N VAL A 8 -1.01 -2.47 -1.02
CA VAL A 8 -1.45 -3.81 -1.43
C VAL A 8 -0.30 -4.74 -1.82
N PHE A 9 -0.53 -6.05 -1.66
CA PHE A 9 0.31 -7.13 -2.16
C PHE A 9 -0.54 -8.24 -2.81
N SER A 10 -0.02 -8.92 -3.83
CA SER A 10 -0.57 -10.17 -4.37
C SER A 10 0.54 -11.07 -4.95
N ALA A 11 1.18 -11.85 -4.08
CA ALA A 11 2.23 -12.82 -4.36
C ALA A 11 1.89 -13.90 -5.43
N VAL A 12 2.27 -13.72 -6.70
CA VAL A 12 2.21 -14.76 -7.74
C VAL A 12 3.61 -15.20 -8.18
N VAL A 13 3.99 -16.43 -7.81
CA VAL A 13 5.20 -17.09 -8.34
C VAL A 13 4.83 -17.85 -9.61
N GLY A 14 5.17 -17.28 -10.77
CA GLY A 14 4.82 -17.86 -12.06
C GLY A 14 5.56 -19.17 -12.37
N THR A 15 4.84 -20.18 -12.85
CA THR A 15 5.44 -21.39 -13.46
C THR A 15 5.01 -21.48 -14.93
N LEU A 16 5.97 -21.54 -15.84
CA LEU A 16 5.71 -21.63 -17.29
C LEU A 16 5.27 -23.06 -17.68
N PHE A 17 4.16 -23.19 -18.40
CA PHE A 17 3.93 -24.29 -19.33
C PHE A 17 3.14 -23.84 -20.56
N LEU A 18 3.59 -24.29 -21.74
CA LEU A 18 2.98 -24.00 -23.04
C LEU A 18 2.13 -25.17 -23.52
N SER A 19 0.84 -24.94 -23.74
CA SER A 19 0.03 -25.70 -24.71
C SER A 19 -1.19 -24.86 -25.09
N GLY A 20 -1.27 -24.40 -26.34
CA GLY A 20 -2.30 -23.46 -26.76
C GLY A 20 -3.66 -24.08 -27.05
N CYS A 21 -4.74 -23.33 -26.79
CA CYS A 21 -6.02 -23.50 -27.45
C CYS A 21 -6.59 -22.12 -27.79
N SER A 22 -6.98 -21.89 -29.05
CA SER A 22 -7.48 -20.60 -29.51
C SER A 22 -8.98 -20.49 -29.27
N TRP A 23 -9.37 -19.72 -28.26
CA TRP A 23 -10.73 -19.18 -28.15
C TRP A 23 -10.70 -17.65 -28.14
N LYS A 24 -11.57 -17.04 -28.95
CA LYS A 24 -11.79 -15.59 -28.93
C LYS A 24 -12.49 -15.22 -27.62
N LEU A 25 -11.82 -14.49 -26.74
CA LEU A 25 -12.51 -13.83 -25.64
C LEU A 25 -13.23 -12.60 -26.21
N SER A 26 -14.55 -12.72 -26.38
CA SER A 26 -15.40 -11.66 -26.94
C SER A 26 -15.58 -10.50 -25.98
N ASP A 27 -15.69 -9.30 -26.52
CA ASP A 27 -15.82 -8.03 -25.80
C ASP A 27 -16.88 -8.07 -24.69
N ARG A 28 -16.41 -8.07 -23.43
CA ARG A 28 -17.20 -7.76 -22.23
C ARG A 28 -16.37 -6.92 -21.26
N LEU A 29 -15.95 -5.75 -21.74
CA LEU A 29 -15.73 -4.60 -20.86
C LEU A 29 -17.08 -4.20 -20.27
N SER A 30 -17.47 -4.87 -19.17
CA SER A 30 -18.56 -4.41 -18.33
C SER A 30 -18.14 -3.12 -17.66
N ILE A 31 -18.80 -2.02 -18.02
CA ILE A 31 -18.66 -0.73 -17.35
C ILE A 31 -18.93 -0.96 -15.86
N GLY A 32 -17.89 -0.79 -15.05
CA GLY A 32 -17.87 -1.04 -13.62
C GLY A 32 -17.07 0.06 -12.93
N GLN A 33 -17.27 0.22 -11.61
CA GLN A 33 -16.80 1.36 -10.83
C GLN A 33 -15.34 1.72 -11.13
N GLU A 34 -15.11 3.00 -11.45
CA GLU A 34 -13.80 3.52 -11.76
C GLU A 34 -12.89 3.44 -10.53
N ASP A 35 -11.80 2.68 -10.67
CA ASP A 35 -10.68 2.77 -9.74
C ASP A 35 -9.97 4.12 -9.97
N TYR A 36 -10.26 5.11 -9.14
CA TYR A 36 -9.67 6.45 -9.25
C TYR A 36 -8.16 6.47 -8.93
N HIS A 37 -7.62 5.41 -8.33
CA HIS A 37 -6.22 5.34 -7.93
C HIS A 37 -5.30 5.13 -9.14
N VAL A 38 -4.15 5.82 -9.14
CA VAL A 38 -3.07 5.61 -10.13
C VAL A 38 -2.09 4.56 -9.60
N SER A 39 -2.53 3.31 -9.66
CA SER A 39 -1.81 2.13 -9.19
C SER A 39 -0.76 1.61 -10.17
N SER A 40 0.12 0.73 -9.68
CA SER A 40 1.17 0.01 -10.39
C SER A 40 0.95 -1.50 -10.30
N GLU A 41 1.42 -2.28 -11.27
CA GLU A 41 1.55 -3.74 -11.13
C GLU A 41 3.03 -4.13 -10.99
N VAL A 42 3.38 -4.79 -9.89
CA VAL A 42 4.75 -5.12 -9.51
C VAL A 42 4.88 -6.64 -9.33
N LYS A 43 5.36 -7.36 -10.35
CA LYS A 43 5.46 -8.84 -10.31
C LYS A 43 4.10 -9.53 -10.00
N GLY A 44 2.99 -9.03 -10.54
CA GLY A 44 1.64 -9.50 -10.21
C GLY A 44 1.04 -8.97 -8.90
N ASN A 45 1.75 -8.07 -8.19
CA ASN A 45 1.21 -7.32 -7.05
C ASN A 45 0.55 -6.03 -7.56
N TYR A 46 -0.74 -5.80 -7.34
CA TYR A 46 -1.28 -4.44 -7.37
C TYR A 46 -0.60 -3.65 -6.24
N VAL A 47 -0.09 -2.44 -6.51
CA VAL A 47 0.54 -1.56 -5.52
C VAL A 47 0.08 -0.13 -5.79
N TRP A 48 -0.32 0.58 -4.74
CA TRP A 48 -0.62 2.01 -4.79
C TRP A 48 0.09 2.73 -3.64
N GLY A 49 0.53 3.95 -3.89
CA GLY A 49 1.11 4.86 -2.92
C GLY A 49 0.44 6.24 -3.04
N GLY A 50 0.20 6.88 -1.90
CA GLY A 50 -0.39 8.22 -1.87
C GLY A 50 0.59 9.34 -2.21
N ALA A 51 1.89 9.07 -2.34
CA ALA A 51 2.91 10.12 -2.43
C ALA A 51 2.85 10.85 -3.78
N MET A 52 2.74 10.15 -4.91
CA MET A 52 2.63 10.80 -6.21
C MET A 52 1.36 11.67 -6.34
N THR A 53 0.22 11.19 -5.79
CA THR A 53 -1.01 11.98 -5.70
C THR A 53 -0.79 13.32 -5.00
N LEU A 54 -0.13 13.30 -3.84
CA LEU A 54 0.12 14.52 -3.05
C LEU A 54 1.08 15.48 -3.76
N ALA A 55 2.06 14.96 -4.50
CA ALA A 55 2.97 15.77 -5.31
C ALA A 55 2.23 16.41 -6.52
N TRP A 56 1.31 15.68 -7.15
CA TRP A 56 0.48 16.21 -8.24
C TRP A 56 -0.51 17.28 -7.75
N GLN A 57 -1.22 17.01 -6.64
CA GLN A 57 -2.11 17.97 -6.00
C GLN A 57 -1.35 19.24 -5.60
N GLU A 58 -0.18 19.12 -4.96
CA GLU A 58 0.68 20.26 -4.62
C GLU A 58 1.13 21.07 -5.85
N LEU A 59 1.42 20.42 -6.98
CA LEU A 59 1.77 21.11 -8.23
C LEU A 59 0.59 21.93 -8.78
N GLY A 60 -0.61 21.34 -8.79
CA GLY A 60 -1.86 22.01 -9.18
C GLY A 60 -2.23 23.16 -8.25
N GLU A 61 -2.32 22.89 -6.94
CA GLU A 61 -2.72 23.84 -5.89
C GLU A 61 -1.73 24.99 -5.72
N ASN A 62 -0.41 24.71 -5.69
CA ASN A 62 0.58 25.70 -5.29
C ASN A 62 1.35 26.37 -6.43
N ILE A 63 1.50 25.73 -7.59
CA ILE A 63 2.18 26.32 -8.76
C ILE A 63 1.19 26.70 -9.88
N ILE A 64 0.43 25.74 -10.40
CA ILE A 64 -0.36 25.91 -11.64
C ILE A 64 -1.67 26.69 -11.42
N LYS A 65 -2.26 26.60 -10.21
CA LYS A 65 -3.51 27.26 -9.77
C LYS A 65 -4.80 26.78 -10.45
N GLU A 66 -4.74 25.65 -11.13
CA GLU A 66 -5.87 24.91 -11.67
C GLU A 66 -5.49 23.44 -11.91
N ASP A 67 -6.46 22.60 -12.27
CA ASP A 67 -6.25 21.21 -12.71
C ASP A 67 -5.17 21.13 -13.80
N ILE A 68 -4.29 20.13 -13.69
CA ILE A 68 -3.15 19.98 -14.61
C ILE A 68 -3.64 19.41 -15.94
N LYS A 69 -3.27 20.08 -17.04
CA LYS A 69 -3.68 19.75 -18.41
C LYS A 69 -2.45 19.47 -19.24
N LEU A 70 -2.50 18.44 -20.08
CA LEU A 70 -1.37 18.01 -20.92
C LEU A 70 -1.65 18.35 -22.39
N ASP A 71 -0.63 18.85 -23.09
CA ASP A 71 -0.67 19.05 -24.55
C ASP A 71 -0.18 17.76 -25.23
N THR A 72 -1.08 16.80 -25.42
CA THR A 72 -0.77 15.48 -26.00
C THR A 72 -2.01 14.75 -26.48
N ASP A 73 -1.87 13.97 -27.57
CA ASP A 73 -2.86 12.97 -28.00
C ASP A 73 -2.67 11.60 -27.30
N ASN A 74 -1.73 11.48 -26.36
CA ASN A 74 -1.46 10.22 -25.65
C ASN A 74 -2.58 9.90 -24.64
N GLU A 75 -3.56 9.10 -25.07
CA GLU A 75 -4.70 8.63 -24.26
C GLU A 75 -4.31 8.14 -22.85
N LYS A 76 -3.14 7.48 -22.70
CA LYS A 76 -2.67 6.99 -21.38
C LYS A 76 -2.27 8.13 -20.45
N ALA A 77 -1.59 9.14 -20.97
CA ALA A 77 -1.19 10.30 -20.19
C ALA A 77 -2.40 11.17 -19.82
N LEU A 78 -3.33 11.35 -20.76
CA LEU A 78 -4.59 12.06 -20.53
C LEU A 78 -5.43 11.37 -19.44
N ALA A 79 -5.68 10.07 -19.55
CA ALA A 79 -6.43 9.31 -18.54
C ALA A 79 -5.71 9.29 -17.17
N MET A 80 -4.39 9.37 -17.14
CA MET A 80 -3.62 9.43 -15.90
C MET A 80 -3.67 10.81 -15.23
N ALA A 81 -3.55 11.88 -16.00
CA ALA A 81 -3.76 13.25 -15.52
C ALA A 81 -5.20 13.43 -15.01
N GLU A 82 -6.19 12.89 -15.72
CA GLU A 82 -7.59 12.87 -15.28
C GLU A 82 -7.76 12.15 -13.94
N LYS A 83 -7.23 10.93 -13.79
CA LYS A 83 -7.25 10.21 -12.50
C LYS A 83 -6.59 11.02 -11.38
N PHE A 84 -5.39 11.57 -11.58
CA PHE A 84 -4.71 12.37 -10.55
C PHE A 84 -5.46 13.67 -10.19
N ASN A 85 -6.14 14.30 -11.15
CA ASN A 85 -7.00 15.47 -10.90
C ASN A 85 -8.30 15.10 -10.16
N GLN A 86 -8.84 13.88 -10.37
CA GLN A 86 -10.09 13.39 -9.75
C GLN A 86 -9.88 12.61 -8.43
N GLU A 87 -8.63 12.32 -8.06
CA GLU A 87 -8.27 11.54 -6.87
C GLU A 87 -8.73 12.22 -5.57
N LYS A 88 -9.36 11.43 -4.70
CA LYS A 88 -10.05 11.85 -3.47
C LYS A 88 -9.20 11.61 -2.23
N PHE A 89 -8.10 10.87 -2.34
CA PHE A 89 -7.05 10.84 -1.33
C PHE A 89 -6.38 12.21 -1.20
N SER A 90 -6.14 12.67 0.04
CA SER A 90 -5.70 14.04 0.31
C SER A 90 -4.91 14.16 1.63
N ARG A 91 -4.33 15.33 1.85
CA ARG A 91 -3.69 15.72 3.13
C ARG A 91 -4.58 15.51 4.37
N SER A 92 -5.91 15.56 4.21
CA SER A 92 -6.88 15.40 5.32
C SER A 92 -7.18 13.95 5.69
N ASP A 93 -6.71 13.00 4.89
CA ASP A 93 -6.82 11.55 5.14
C ASP A 93 -5.62 10.99 5.92
N MET A 94 -4.65 11.85 6.25
CA MET A 94 -3.36 11.51 6.86
C MET A 94 -3.14 12.32 8.14
N ASP A 95 -2.22 11.85 9.00
CA ASP A 95 -1.70 12.69 10.08
C ASP A 95 -0.60 13.61 9.56
N GLU A 96 -0.60 14.87 10.01
CA GLU A 96 0.41 15.87 9.66
C GLU A 96 1.84 15.41 10.04
N LYS A 97 2.01 14.58 11.08
CA LYS A 97 3.32 13.99 11.44
C LYS A 97 3.91 13.12 10.33
N SER A 98 3.09 12.45 9.53
CA SER A 98 3.45 11.30 8.70
C SER A 98 3.85 11.65 7.26
N TYR A 99 3.61 12.89 6.82
CA TYR A 99 3.94 13.33 5.46
C TYR A 99 4.74 14.65 5.43
N TYR A 100 5.43 14.87 4.33
CA TYR A 100 5.99 16.16 3.92
C TYR A 100 5.62 16.42 2.47
N ILE A 101 5.23 17.65 2.13
CA ILE A 101 4.82 18.07 0.79
C ILE A 101 5.36 19.48 0.55
N LYS A 102 5.98 19.73 -0.61
CA LYS A 102 6.43 21.07 -1.02
C LYS A 102 6.65 21.17 -2.53
N SER A 103 6.17 22.27 -3.12
CA SER A 103 6.56 22.72 -4.45
C SER A 103 7.40 24.00 -4.42
N GLY A 104 8.03 24.32 -5.56
CA GLY A 104 8.78 25.54 -5.77
C GLY A 104 9.66 25.49 -7.01
N TYR A 105 10.54 26.48 -7.12
CA TYR A 105 11.41 26.69 -8.28
C TYR A 105 12.89 26.44 -7.95
N GLY A 106 13.62 25.82 -8.87
CA GLY A 106 15.07 25.69 -8.88
C GLY A 106 15.74 24.93 -7.73
N SER A 107 17.07 24.90 -7.77
CA SER A 107 17.92 24.17 -6.81
C SER A 107 17.79 24.61 -5.35
N GLU A 108 17.32 25.84 -5.08
CA GLU A 108 17.03 26.30 -3.71
C GLU A 108 15.86 25.54 -3.10
N THR A 109 14.82 25.25 -3.89
CA THR A 109 13.69 24.42 -3.44
C THR A 109 14.15 22.98 -3.16
N VAL A 110 14.98 22.38 -4.03
CA VAL A 110 15.56 21.04 -3.81
C VAL A 110 16.38 20.99 -2.52
N SER A 111 17.20 22.01 -2.28
CA SER A 111 18.01 22.13 -1.06
C SER A 111 17.15 22.26 0.20
N THR A 112 16.05 23.02 0.09
CA THR A 112 15.07 23.22 1.16
C THR A 112 14.31 21.92 1.48
N ILE A 113 13.87 21.18 0.46
CA ILE A 113 13.23 19.87 0.59
C ILE A 113 14.17 18.89 1.31
N ASN A 114 15.41 18.75 0.84
CA ASN A 114 16.37 17.84 1.46
C ASN A 114 16.62 18.14 2.93
N LYS A 115 16.66 19.42 3.31
CA LYS A 115 16.79 19.86 4.70
C LYS A 115 15.54 19.51 5.51
N GLU A 116 14.38 20.04 5.13
CA GLU A 116 13.15 19.96 5.92
C GLU A 116 12.64 18.51 6.05
N VAL A 117 12.77 17.70 5.00
CA VAL A 117 12.42 16.26 5.04
C VAL A 117 13.31 15.52 6.04
N LYS A 118 14.60 15.84 6.10
CA LYS A 118 15.58 15.18 6.99
C LYS A 118 15.45 15.63 8.45
N GLU A 119 15.06 16.89 8.66
CA GLU A 119 14.70 17.41 9.98
C GLU A 119 13.38 16.79 10.49
N LYS A 120 12.39 16.57 9.61
CA LYS A 120 11.11 15.94 9.97
C LYS A 120 11.19 14.41 10.11
N PHE A 121 12.02 13.74 9.30
CA PHE A 121 12.15 12.29 9.26
C PHE A 121 13.63 11.84 9.39
N PRO A 122 14.20 11.84 10.62
CA PRO A 122 15.57 11.37 10.85
C PRO A 122 15.82 9.90 10.47
N SER A 123 14.77 9.08 10.40
CA SER A 123 14.78 7.68 9.97
C SER A 123 14.68 7.47 8.45
N LYS A 124 14.60 8.54 7.63
CA LYS A 124 14.53 8.48 6.16
C LYS A 124 15.64 7.60 5.56
N SER A 125 15.22 6.55 4.85
CA SER A 125 16.11 5.56 4.23
C SER A 125 16.49 5.88 2.78
N PHE A 126 15.71 6.71 2.07
CA PHE A 126 16.09 7.20 0.73
C PHE A 126 17.17 8.27 0.80
N ALA A 127 18.02 8.32 -0.22
CA ALA A 127 19.03 9.38 -0.40
C ALA A 127 18.39 10.78 -0.54
N ASP A 128 19.22 11.82 -0.43
CA ASP A 128 18.79 13.20 -0.66
C ASP A 128 18.68 13.49 -2.18
N LEU A 129 17.72 14.33 -2.58
CA LEU A 129 17.44 14.68 -3.98
C LEU A 129 18.66 15.36 -4.62
N SER A 130 18.98 14.95 -5.84
CA SER A 130 20.15 15.42 -6.61
C SER A 130 19.78 15.92 -8.03
N ILE A 131 18.48 16.19 -8.26
CA ILE A 131 17.96 16.66 -9.55
C ILE A 131 18.51 18.07 -9.84
N PRO A 132 19.20 18.28 -10.98
CA PRO A 132 19.74 19.59 -11.34
C PRO A 132 18.63 20.47 -11.95
N LEU A 133 18.22 21.51 -11.21
CA LEU A 133 17.15 22.44 -11.63
C LEU A 133 17.69 23.86 -11.80
N GLY A 134 17.47 24.44 -12.98
CA GLY A 134 17.66 25.86 -13.27
C GLY A 134 16.67 26.75 -12.52
N ALA A 135 16.93 28.05 -12.47
CA ALA A 135 16.18 29.00 -11.62
C ALA A 135 14.70 29.23 -12.00
N ARG A 136 14.22 28.62 -13.10
CA ARG A 136 12.80 28.62 -13.49
C ARG A 136 12.18 27.22 -13.47
N ASP A 137 12.96 26.17 -13.30
CA ASP A 137 12.48 24.81 -13.41
C ASP A 137 11.71 24.45 -12.14
N ILE A 138 10.57 23.76 -12.27
CA ILE A 138 9.67 23.47 -11.15
C ILE A 138 10.02 22.12 -10.54
N ILE A 139 9.95 22.02 -9.21
CA ILE A 139 9.77 20.76 -8.50
C ILE A 139 8.47 20.80 -7.71
N SER A 140 7.74 19.68 -7.71
CA SER A 140 6.77 19.34 -6.67
C SER A 140 7.15 17.99 -6.09
N TYR A 141 7.15 17.88 -4.77
CA TYR A 141 7.64 16.72 -4.06
C TYR A 141 6.73 16.40 -2.87
N ALA A 142 6.46 15.12 -2.68
CA ALA A 142 5.84 14.59 -1.48
C ALA A 142 6.63 13.37 -0.97
N TYR A 143 6.62 13.19 0.34
CA TYR A 143 7.25 12.07 1.03
C TYR A 143 6.32 11.62 2.15
N PHE A 144 6.07 10.32 2.23
CA PHE A 144 5.30 9.69 3.29
C PHE A 144 6.22 8.74 4.07
N LEU A 145 6.15 8.82 5.39
CA LEU A 145 6.76 7.85 6.28
C LEU A 145 5.84 7.64 7.49
N LYS A 146 5.37 6.40 7.64
CA LYS A 146 4.67 5.91 8.81
C LYS A 146 5.47 4.74 9.35
N GLU A 147 5.80 4.80 10.64
CA GLU A 147 6.45 3.71 11.36
C GLU A 147 5.53 3.36 12.53
N VAL A 148 5.11 2.10 12.61
CA VAL A 148 4.09 1.62 13.56
C VAL A 148 4.53 0.29 14.18
N ALA A 149 4.02 0.00 15.37
CA ALA A 149 4.29 -1.25 16.07
C ALA A 149 3.03 -1.78 16.77
N TYR A 150 2.92 -3.10 16.93
CA TYR A 150 1.80 -3.69 17.68
C TYR A 150 1.97 -3.43 19.19
N PRO A 151 0.89 -3.41 20.00
CA PRO A 151 0.98 -3.33 21.46
C PRO A 151 1.91 -4.41 22.04
N THR A 152 1.67 -5.67 21.65
CA THR A 152 2.49 -6.85 22.00
C THR A 152 3.21 -7.36 20.75
N GLU A 153 4.51 -7.66 20.80
CA GLU A 153 5.19 -8.29 19.66
C GLU A 153 4.66 -9.72 19.42
N PHE A 154 4.35 -10.07 18.18
CA PHE A 154 3.93 -11.43 17.80
C PHE A 154 5.08 -12.43 17.91
N LYS A 155 4.74 -13.72 17.95
CA LYS A 155 5.74 -14.79 17.86
C LYS A 155 6.20 -14.96 16.41
N LYS A 156 7.41 -14.49 16.11
CA LYS A 156 8.17 -14.84 14.89
C LYS A 156 8.32 -16.37 14.76
N GLY A 157 8.33 -16.86 13.54
CA GLY A 157 8.53 -18.25 13.20
C GLY A 157 8.40 -18.52 11.71
N GLU A 158 7.90 -19.69 11.37
CA GLU A 158 7.75 -20.13 9.98
C GLU A 158 6.29 -20.03 9.53
N SER A 159 6.08 -19.56 8.30
CA SER A 159 4.80 -19.59 7.61
C SER A 159 4.89 -20.38 6.31
N VAL A 160 3.74 -20.59 5.68
CA VAL A 160 3.61 -21.20 4.35
C VAL A 160 2.75 -20.25 3.52
N PHE A 161 3.18 -19.93 2.31
CA PHE A 161 2.46 -19.09 1.36
C PHE A 161 2.56 -19.71 -0.04
N ASN A 162 1.42 -20.00 -0.68
CA ASN A 162 1.34 -20.77 -1.93
C ASN A 162 2.22 -22.04 -1.89
N ASP A 163 1.99 -22.88 -0.86
CA ASP A 163 2.74 -24.11 -0.53
C ASP A 163 4.26 -23.94 -0.31
N THR A 164 4.79 -22.72 -0.40
CA THR A 164 6.20 -22.38 -0.19
C THR A 164 6.44 -21.97 1.26
N LYS A 165 7.43 -22.57 1.91
CA LYS A 165 7.85 -22.21 3.27
C LYS A 165 8.60 -20.88 3.28
N VAL A 166 8.19 -19.98 4.16
CA VAL A 166 8.70 -18.60 4.28
C VAL A 166 8.83 -18.20 5.76
N TRP A 167 9.53 -17.10 6.06
CA TRP A 167 9.48 -16.47 7.38
C TRP A 167 8.13 -15.78 7.61
N GLY A 168 7.77 -15.56 8.87
CA GLY A 168 6.50 -14.97 9.26
C GLY A 168 6.27 -14.96 10.76
N PHE A 169 5.05 -14.64 11.16
CA PHE A 169 4.69 -14.48 12.57
C PHE A 169 3.27 -14.93 12.88
N SER A 170 3.00 -15.16 14.17
CA SER A 170 1.78 -15.78 14.67
C SER A 170 1.47 -15.41 16.12
N THR A 171 0.22 -15.61 16.53
CA THR A 171 -0.18 -15.56 17.95
C THR A 171 0.24 -16.83 18.70
N SER A 172 0.75 -16.68 19.93
CA SER A 172 1.10 -17.81 20.80
C SER A 172 0.54 -17.72 22.23
N ASP A 173 0.26 -16.51 22.73
CA ASP A 173 -0.31 -16.22 24.05
C ASP A 173 -1.61 -15.38 23.95
N SER A 174 -2.14 -14.91 25.08
CA SER A 174 -3.32 -14.03 25.15
C SER A 174 -3.05 -12.65 24.56
N ASP A 175 -1.94 -12.06 24.94
CA ASP A 175 -1.61 -10.65 24.80
C ASP A 175 -1.29 -10.34 23.33
N GLN A 176 -0.77 -11.33 22.59
CA GLN A 176 -0.65 -11.32 21.13
C GLN A 176 -2.00 -11.53 20.42
N ARG A 177 -2.95 -12.27 21.00
CA ARG A 177 -4.31 -12.44 20.42
C ARG A 177 -5.16 -11.18 20.56
N GLU A 178 -4.90 -10.35 21.58
CA GLU A 178 -5.55 -9.04 21.75
C GLU A 178 -5.13 -8.02 20.67
N ASN A 179 -4.01 -8.23 19.97
CA ASN A 179 -3.67 -7.46 18.77
C ASN A 179 -4.62 -7.72 17.58
N VAL A 180 -5.38 -8.82 17.55
CA VAL A 180 -6.07 -9.31 16.33
C VAL A 180 -7.59 -9.21 16.47
N ASN A 181 -8.17 -8.22 15.79
CA ASN A 181 -9.62 -8.09 15.65
C ASN A 181 -10.13 -8.87 14.42
N ILE A 182 -11.24 -9.59 14.58
CA ILE A 182 -11.92 -10.33 13.51
C ILE A 182 -13.14 -9.54 13.03
N MET A 183 -12.92 -8.55 12.16
CA MET A 183 -14.00 -7.79 11.51
C MET A 183 -15.00 -8.70 10.80
N LYS A 184 -14.50 -9.74 10.09
CA LYS A 184 -15.36 -10.73 9.44
C LYS A 184 -14.67 -12.08 9.21
N TYR A 185 -15.31 -13.18 9.60
CA TYR A 185 -14.88 -14.53 9.21
C TYR A 185 -16.02 -15.27 8.51
N TRP A 186 -15.77 -15.73 7.28
CA TRP A 186 -16.67 -16.65 6.58
C TRP A 186 -16.14 -18.09 6.68
N ASN A 187 -14.83 -18.29 6.42
CA ASN A 187 -14.13 -19.57 6.55
C ASN A 187 -12.60 -19.37 6.56
N ASP A 188 -11.82 -20.44 6.72
CA ASP A 188 -10.35 -20.40 6.81
C ASP A 188 -9.65 -19.85 5.53
N ASP A 189 -10.37 -19.72 4.41
CA ASP A 189 -9.91 -19.14 3.15
C ASP A 189 -10.58 -17.80 2.78
N LYS A 190 -11.56 -17.31 3.58
CA LYS A 190 -12.18 -16.00 3.36
C LYS A 190 -12.50 -15.30 4.70
N PHE A 191 -11.76 -14.23 4.98
CA PHE A 191 -11.88 -13.42 6.19
C PHE A 191 -11.30 -12.00 6.01
N ILE A 192 -11.74 -11.08 6.86
CA ILE A 192 -11.19 -9.74 7.10
C ILE A 192 -10.82 -9.69 8.58
N ILE A 193 -9.59 -9.29 8.87
CA ILE A 193 -9.09 -9.02 10.22
C ILE A 193 -8.39 -7.66 10.22
N SER A 194 -8.30 -7.02 11.38
CA SER A 194 -7.39 -5.90 11.58
C SER A 194 -6.41 -6.18 12.72
N LEU A 195 -5.22 -5.58 12.60
CA LEU A 195 -4.16 -5.64 13.60
C LEU A 195 -4.12 -4.30 14.33
N LYS A 196 -4.35 -4.33 15.64
CA LYS A 196 -4.21 -3.15 16.52
C LYS A 196 -2.74 -2.74 16.61
N LEU A 197 -2.51 -1.44 16.56
CA LEU A 197 -1.21 -0.80 16.72
C LEU A 197 -1.12 -0.09 18.09
N LYS A 198 0.08 0.38 18.47
CA LYS A 198 0.28 1.24 19.65
C LYS A 198 -0.40 2.59 19.47
N GLU A 199 -0.41 3.09 18.24
CA GLU A 199 -1.10 4.30 17.79
C GLU A 199 -2.58 3.97 17.52
N GLU A 200 -3.50 4.35 18.42
CA GLU A 200 -4.92 3.93 18.33
C GLU A 200 -5.74 4.59 17.21
N ASP A 201 -5.20 5.60 16.53
CA ASP A 201 -5.75 6.20 15.31
C ASP A 201 -5.46 5.37 14.04
N ASP A 202 -4.48 4.45 14.13
CA ASP A 202 -3.81 3.78 13.03
C ASP A 202 -4.21 2.29 12.96
N GLU A 203 -4.36 1.73 11.75
CA GLU A 203 -4.86 0.35 11.58
C GLU A 203 -4.28 -0.34 10.35
N ILE A 204 -3.84 -1.60 10.51
CA ILE A 204 -3.52 -2.49 9.38
C ILE A 204 -4.67 -3.49 9.20
N VAL A 205 -5.31 -3.48 8.04
CA VAL A 205 -6.43 -4.38 7.70
C VAL A 205 -5.99 -5.40 6.65
N LEU A 206 -6.29 -6.67 6.89
CA LEU A 206 -5.83 -7.82 6.11
C LEU A 206 -7.04 -8.62 5.59
N VAL A 207 -7.12 -8.83 4.28
CA VAL A 207 -8.31 -9.40 3.62
C VAL A 207 -7.96 -10.60 2.74
N LYS A 208 -8.36 -11.79 3.16
CA LYS A 208 -8.20 -13.04 2.40
C LYS A 208 -9.49 -13.40 1.65
N GLY A 209 -9.35 -13.86 0.41
CA GLY A 209 -10.45 -14.51 -0.33
C GLY A 209 -11.51 -13.59 -0.95
N LEU A 210 -11.18 -12.34 -1.23
CA LEU A 210 -11.88 -11.51 -2.22
C LEU A 210 -11.20 -11.64 -3.59
N ASP A 211 -11.75 -11.05 -4.65
CA ASP A 211 -11.02 -10.95 -5.92
C ASP A 211 -9.74 -10.12 -5.71
N MET A 212 -8.63 -10.52 -6.34
CA MET A 212 -7.34 -9.83 -6.28
C MET A 212 -7.17 -8.81 -7.42
N ASN A 213 -8.13 -8.75 -8.35
CA ASN A 213 -8.19 -7.77 -9.43
C ASN A 213 -9.08 -6.56 -9.08
N ASN A 214 -9.74 -6.57 -7.91
CA ASN A 214 -10.73 -5.58 -7.52
C ASN A 214 -10.42 -4.98 -6.12
N PRO A 215 -9.58 -3.93 -6.04
CA PRO A 215 -9.29 -3.25 -4.76
C PRO A 215 -10.53 -2.61 -4.15
N ILE A 216 -11.49 -2.19 -4.99
CA ILE A 216 -12.71 -1.50 -4.57
C ILE A 216 -13.65 -2.46 -3.81
N GLU A 217 -13.81 -3.72 -4.22
CA GLU A 217 -14.55 -4.73 -3.45
C GLU A 217 -13.95 -4.85 -2.03
N ALA A 218 -12.62 -4.87 -1.91
CA ALA A 218 -11.96 -4.98 -0.61
C ALA A 218 -12.19 -3.75 0.27
N ILE A 219 -12.07 -2.54 -0.27
CA ILE A 219 -12.36 -1.29 0.44
C ILE A 219 -13.84 -1.24 0.87
N GLU A 220 -14.77 -1.61 -0.01
CA GLU A 220 -16.20 -1.69 0.31
C GLU A 220 -16.48 -2.69 1.45
N LYS A 221 -15.86 -3.88 1.43
CA LYS A 221 -16.05 -4.90 2.47
C LYS A 221 -15.38 -4.54 3.80
N ILE A 222 -14.31 -3.76 3.80
CA ILE A 222 -13.73 -3.20 5.03
C ILE A 222 -14.70 -2.18 5.63
N ASN A 223 -15.25 -1.27 4.81
CA ASN A 223 -16.24 -0.29 5.27
C ASN A 223 -17.58 -0.91 5.71
N GLU A 224 -17.99 -2.06 5.14
CA GLU A 224 -19.18 -2.81 5.61
C GLU A 224 -19.01 -3.35 7.05
N TYR A 225 -17.77 -3.52 7.52
CA TYR A 225 -17.44 -4.14 8.80
C TYR A 225 -16.50 -3.29 9.67
N SER A 226 -16.43 -1.97 9.46
CA SER A 226 -15.58 -1.05 10.25
C SER A 226 -15.87 -1.11 11.74
N ASP A 227 -17.14 -1.29 12.08
CA ASP A 227 -17.65 -1.25 13.47
C ASP A 227 -17.71 -2.66 14.08
N ALA A 228 -17.16 -3.68 13.39
CA ALA A 228 -17.21 -5.07 13.82
C ALA A 228 -15.97 -5.43 14.64
N GLU A 229 -16.15 -5.51 15.96
CA GLU A 229 -15.11 -5.97 16.89
C GLU A 229 -15.40 -7.38 17.42
N GLN A 230 -14.56 -8.35 17.05
CA GLN A 230 -14.55 -9.70 17.63
C GLN A 230 -13.10 -10.12 17.92
N ALA A 231 -12.75 -10.18 19.21
CA ALA A 231 -11.48 -10.75 19.65
C ALA A 231 -11.33 -12.25 19.27
N MET A 232 -10.09 -12.67 19.06
CA MET A 232 -9.75 -14.09 18.83
C MET A 232 -10.17 -14.99 19.99
N GLY A 233 -10.73 -16.16 19.68
CA GLY A 233 -10.92 -17.22 20.67
C GLY A 233 -9.59 -17.84 21.10
N ALA A 234 -9.50 -18.38 22.31
CA ALA A 234 -8.28 -19.01 22.85
C ALA A 234 -7.71 -20.18 22.01
N GLU A 235 -8.54 -20.79 21.16
CA GLU A 235 -8.15 -21.87 20.22
C GLU A 235 -7.96 -21.36 18.78
N ASP A 236 -8.34 -20.12 18.48
CA ASP A 236 -8.22 -19.54 17.13
C ASP A 236 -6.72 -19.27 16.83
N ILE A 237 -6.32 -19.39 15.57
CA ILE A 237 -4.91 -19.30 15.15
C ILE A 237 -4.74 -18.19 14.12
N PHE A 238 -3.90 -17.20 14.41
CA PHE A 238 -3.42 -16.23 13.43
C PHE A 238 -2.00 -16.58 12.98
N ARG A 239 -1.73 -16.44 11.66
CA ARG A 239 -0.38 -16.48 11.08
C ARG A 239 -0.34 -15.75 9.74
N MET A 240 0.73 -14.99 9.49
CA MET A 240 1.04 -14.44 8.17
C MET A 240 2.54 -14.49 7.87
N PRO A 241 2.96 -14.40 6.59
CA PRO A 241 4.36 -14.23 6.22
C PRO A 241 4.88 -12.84 6.61
N ASP A 242 6.20 -12.72 6.74
CA ASP A 242 6.88 -11.42 6.75
C ASP A 242 6.78 -10.81 5.33
N LEU A 243 6.63 -9.48 5.23
CA LEU A 243 6.49 -8.77 3.95
C LEU A 243 7.64 -7.78 3.74
N HIS A 244 8.12 -7.70 2.50
CA HIS A 244 9.17 -6.76 2.08
C HIS A 244 8.92 -6.27 0.65
N LEU A 245 9.02 -4.96 0.44
CA LEU A 245 8.95 -4.29 -0.85
C LEU A 245 10.02 -3.21 -0.94
N ASP A 246 10.81 -3.26 -2.01
CA ASP A 246 11.60 -2.14 -2.52
C ASP A 246 11.21 -1.97 -4.00
N TYR A 247 10.52 -0.88 -4.31
CA TYR A 247 9.93 -0.64 -5.63
C TYR A 247 10.12 0.82 -6.07
N GLN A 248 10.38 1.00 -7.36
CA GLN A 248 10.34 2.29 -8.05
C GLN A 248 9.45 2.15 -9.29
N ARG A 249 8.49 3.05 -9.45
CA ARG A 249 7.80 3.30 -10.72
C ARG A 249 8.40 4.53 -11.35
N ASP A 250 8.82 4.43 -12.61
CA ASP A 250 9.05 5.57 -13.47
C ASP A 250 7.82 5.74 -14.39
N TYR A 251 7.21 6.92 -14.37
CA TYR A 251 6.03 7.23 -15.18
C TYR A 251 6.47 7.64 -16.60
N GLU A 252 7.06 6.71 -17.35
CA GLU A 252 7.53 6.94 -18.73
C GLU A 252 6.41 7.47 -19.64
N GLU A 253 5.17 7.07 -19.39
CA GLU A 253 3.97 7.54 -20.07
C GLU A 253 3.67 9.03 -19.87
N MET A 254 4.28 9.69 -18.88
CA MET A 254 4.11 11.12 -18.57
C MET A 254 5.31 11.99 -19.01
N LYS A 255 6.47 11.41 -19.31
CA LYS A 255 7.72 12.18 -19.55
C LYS A 255 7.74 12.88 -20.91
N ASN A 256 8.35 14.07 -20.95
CA ASN A 256 8.49 14.96 -22.11
C ASN A 256 7.14 15.44 -22.68
N ILE A 257 6.08 15.45 -21.85
CA ILE A 257 4.77 16.00 -22.21
C ILE A 257 4.66 17.43 -21.67
N GLN A 258 4.25 18.36 -22.54
CA GLN A 258 4.09 19.78 -22.21
C GLN A 258 2.76 20.03 -21.47
N PHE A 259 2.70 21.09 -20.66
CA PHE A 259 1.45 21.51 -20.04
C PHE A 259 0.63 22.40 -20.97
N ALA A 260 -0.67 22.14 -21.07
CA ALA A 260 -1.63 23.01 -21.76
C ALA A 260 -2.17 24.15 -20.86
N ASN A 261 -1.71 24.23 -19.61
CA ASN A 261 -2.09 25.28 -18.67
C ASN A 261 -1.52 26.65 -19.08
N THR A 262 -2.33 27.70 -18.98
CA THR A 262 -1.95 29.05 -19.44
C THR A 262 -0.81 29.62 -18.59
N GLY A 263 0.30 29.98 -19.25
CA GLY A 263 1.52 30.44 -18.57
C GLY A 263 2.52 29.32 -18.22
N PHE A 264 2.21 28.06 -18.54
CA PHE A 264 3.09 26.90 -18.37
C PHE A 264 3.35 26.13 -19.67
N THR A 265 2.99 26.69 -20.83
CA THR A 265 3.12 26.05 -22.15
C THR A 265 4.56 25.86 -22.64
N ASP A 266 5.55 26.50 -21.99
CA ASP A 266 6.98 26.27 -22.19
C ASP A 266 7.59 25.23 -21.22
N TYR A 267 6.78 24.66 -20.34
CA TYR A 267 7.18 23.64 -19.37
C TYR A 267 6.71 22.24 -19.81
N GLN A 268 7.47 21.22 -19.40
CA GLN A 268 7.17 19.82 -19.62
C GLN A 268 7.55 18.98 -18.39
N ILE A 269 6.91 17.81 -18.24
CA ILE A 269 7.29 16.82 -17.23
C ILE A 269 8.63 16.18 -17.64
N ALA A 270 9.74 16.64 -17.07
CA ALA A 270 11.07 16.08 -17.37
C ALA A 270 11.28 14.71 -16.72
N GLU A 271 10.97 14.60 -15.43
CA GLU A 271 11.00 13.35 -14.66
C GLU A 271 9.74 13.24 -13.79
N MET A 272 9.23 12.02 -13.63
CA MET A 272 8.14 11.68 -12.72
C MET A 272 8.33 10.23 -12.29
N TYR A 273 8.58 10.01 -11.00
CA TYR A 273 8.80 8.68 -10.43
C TYR A 273 8.26 8.60 -9.00
N GLU A 274 7.78 7.43 -8.58
CA GLU A 274 7.43 7.13 -7.19
C GLU A 274 8.33 5.99 -6.68
N LYS A 275 8.73 6.07 -5.40
CA LYS A 275 9.51 5.01 -4.74
C LYS A 275 8.80 4.57 -3.48
N ILE A 276 8.48 3.27 -3.39
CA ILE A 276 7.73 2.67 -2.28
C ILE A 276 8.65 1.68 -1.58
N LYS A 277 8.80 1.86 -0.27
CA LYS A 277 9.39 0.88 0.64
C LYS A 277 8.37 0.48 1.68
N PHE A 278 8.23 -0.81 1.91
CA PHE A 278 7.33 -1.37 2.91
C PHE A 278 7.95 -2.64 3.49
N ASP A 279 7.99 -2.72 4.81
CA ASP A 279 8.49 -3.84 5.59
C ASP A 279 7.46 -4.13 6.68
N MET A 280 7.09 -5.40 6.89
CA MET A 280 6.16 -5.81 7.95
C MET A 280 6.56 -7.17 8.52
N ASP A 281 6.68 -7.24 9.84
CA ASP A 281 7.14 -8.41 10.58
C ASP A 281 6.36 -8.61 11.89
N TYR A 282 6.93 -9.41 12.80
CA TYR A 282 6.36 -9.76 14.09
C TYR A 282 6.28 -8.60 15.11
N ALA A 283 7.11 -7.56 15.00
CA ALA A 283 7.14 -6.44 15.94
C ALA A 283 6.34 -5.23 15.43
N GLY A 284 6.28 -5.08 14.11
CA GLY A 284 5.57 -4.02 13.40
C GLY A 284 6.17 -3.90 12.02
N ALA A 285 6.95 -2.84 11.81
CA ALA A 285 7.86 -2.71 10.69
C ALA A 285 9.34 -2.76 11.16
N ARG A 286 9.89 -4.00 11.35
CA ARG A 286 11.32 -4.36 11.53
C ARG A 286 11.90 -4.11 12.95
N VAL A 287 12.90 -4.82 13.50
CA VAL A 287 13.69 -6.05 13.18
C VAL A 287 14.60 -6.37 14.41
N GLU A 288 15.10 -7.56 14.79
CA GLU A 288 14.87 -8.98 14.43
C GLU A 288 15.40 -9.90 15.60
N SER A 289 14.97 -11.17 15.71
CA SER A 289 15.65 -12.23 16.52
C SER A 289 15.25 -13.68 16.13
N GLU A 290 15.67 -14.71 16.89
CA GLU A 290 15.68 -16.17 16.56
C GLU A 290 14.96 -17.08 17.60
N ALA A 291 14.47 -18.29 17.20
CA ALA A 291 13.86 -19.30 18.10
C ALA A 291 13.91 -20.78 17.60
N VAL A 292 13.62 -21.75 18.49
CA VAL A 292 13.66 -23.23 18.28
C VAL A 292 12.33 -23.92 18.72
N ILE A 293 12.05 -25.16 18.26
CA ILE A 293 10.80 -25.92 18.51
C ILE A 293 11.04 -27.36 19.04
N GLY A 294 10.11 -27.84 19.90
CA GLY A 294 9.89 -29.25 20.27
C GLY A 294 8.38 -29.56 20.38
N VAL A 295 7.98 -30.84 20.38
CA VAL A 295 6.57 -31.26 20.13
C VAL A 295 6.11 -32.43 21.03
N SER A 296 4.82 -32.47 21.38
CA SER A 296 4.15 -33.62 22.02
C SER A 296 2.71 -33.83 21.47
N LYS A 297 1.97 -34.84 21.96
CA LYS A 297 0.74 -35.36 21.32
C LYS A 297 -0.45 -35.47 22.28
N GLY A 298 -1.64 -35.01 21.84
CA GLY A 298 -2.90 -35.03 22.61
C GLY A 298 -4.03 -35.86 21.98
N VAL A 299 -5.15 -36.01 22.71
CA VAL A 299 -6.32 -36.86 22.38
C VAL A 299 -7.57 -36.00 22.08
N LEU A 300 -8.50 -36.56 21.30
CA LEU A 300 -9.70 -35.88 20.80
C LEU A 300 -10.73 -35.49 21.89
N ALA A 301 -11.16 -34.24 21.86
CA ALA A 301 -12.39 -33.75 22.48
C ALA A 301 -13.39 -33.26 21.40
N LYS A 302 -14.64 -32.95 21.78
CA LYS A 302 -15.66 -32.43 20.85
C LYS A 302 -15.18 -31.10 20.23
N LYS A 303 -15.00 -31.06 18.90
CA LYS A 303 -14.51 -29.88 18.18
C LYS A 303 -15.46 -28.69 18.29
N LYS A 304 -15.14 -27.75 19.20
CA LYS A 304 -15.38 -26.33 18.96
C LYS A 304 -14.62 -25.97 17.67
N LYS A 305 -15.29 -25.45 16.64
CA LYS A 305 -14.61 -25.05 15.40
C LYS A 305 -13.84 -23.76 15.67
N TYR A 306 -12.56 -23.89 15.98
CA TYR A 306 -11.62 -22.78 15.99
C TYR A 306 -11.41 -22.25 14.55
N LYS A 307 -11.13 -20.95 14.44
CA LYS A 307 -10.86 -20.27 13.18
C LYS A 307 -9.37 -20.35 12.85
N LYS A 308 -9.04 -20.45 11.56
CA LYS A 308 -7.68 -20.22 11.07
C LYS A 308 -7.64 -18.92 10.29
N LEU A 309 -7.04 -17.92 10.89
CA LEU A 309 -6.75 -16.61 10.33
C LEU A 309 -5.33 -16.67 9.72
N ILE A 310 -5.16 -17.57 8.75
CA ILE A 310 -3.85 -17.88 8.15
C ILE A 310 -3.79 -17.30 6.74
N LEU A 311 -2.83 -16.41 6.52
CA LEU A 311 -2.53 -15.78 5.24
C LEU A 311 -1.51 -16.62 4.46
N ASP A 312 -1.98 -17.75 3.93
CA ASP A 312 -1.20 -18.75 3.17
C ASP A 312 -1.40 -18.67 1.65
N LYS A 313 -2.16 -17.67 1.18
CA LYS A 313 -2.58 -17.40 -0.21
C LYS A 313 -2.69 -15.88 -0.38
N PRO A 314 -2.68 -15.33 -1.62
CA PRO A 314 -2.82 -13.89 -1.85
C PRO A 314 -3.97 -13.23 -1.07
N PHE A 315 -3.69 -12.06 -0.53
CA PHE A 315 -4.56 -11.28 0.37
C PHE A 315 -4.31 -9.79 0.17
N TRP A 316 -5.33 -8.95 0.31
CA TRP A 316 -5.14 -7.50 0.33
C TRP A 316 -4.59 -7.05 1.69
N LEU A 317 -3.74 -6.02 1.66
CA LEU A 317 -3.31 -5.26 2.82
C LEU A 317 -3.71 -3.79 2.64
N PHE A 318 -4.21 -3.19 3.72
CA PHE A 318 -4.49 -1.76 3.84
C PHE A 318 -3.84 -1.25 5.12
N MET A 319 -3.31 -0.03 5.10
CA MET A 319 -2.64 0.60 6.24
C MET A 319 -3.06 2.07 6.29
N LYS A 320 -3.71 2.46 7.38
CA LYS A 320 -4.30 3.78 7.64
C LYS A 320 -3.53 4.45 8.78
#